data_AF-A0A940VUE8-F1
#
_entry.id   AF-A0A940VUE8-F1
#
_cell.length_a   1.000
_cell.length_b   1.000
_cell.length_c   1.000
_cell.angle_alpha   90.00
_cell.angle_beta   90.00
_cell.angle_gamma   90.00
#
_symmetry.space_group_name_H-M   'P 1'
#
loop_
_entity.id
_entity.type
_entity.pdbx_description
1 polymer ?
#
loop_
_entity_poly.entity_id
_entity_poly.type
_entity_poly.pdbx_seq_one_letter_code
_entity_poly.pdbx_strand_id
1 'polypeptide(L)'
;TVLRKRLRYREMMHNFDPESLSLWGEVEIAALMQEPGIIRNRLKLESTVKNARAFLNVQEEYGSFDQYIWRYVDGVPVQNSWQTLQEVPAQTPIAVAMSRDLKKRGFNFVGPTICYAFMQAVGLVNDHVVTCFRHNQLKGRT
;
A
#
# COMPACT_ATOMS: atom_id res chain seq x y z
N THR A 1 2.60 -5.22 14.67
CA THR A 1 2.44 -6.67 14.40
C THR A 1 2.77 -7.07 12.97
N VAL A 2 2.26 -6.36 11.94
CA VAL A 2 2.51 -6.69 10.52
C VAL A 2 4.00 -6.68 10.16
N LEU A 3 4.76 -5.65 10.55
CA LEU A 3 6.19 -5.54 10.21
C LEU A 3 7.02 -6.74 10.68
N ARG A 4 6.74 -7.28 11.88
CA ARG A 4 7.42 -8.47 12.42
C ARG A 4 7.11 -9.74 11.61
N LYS A 5 5.96 -9.79 10.95
CA LYS A 5 5.49 -10.91 10.11
C LYS A 5 5.88 -10.77 8.64
N ARG A 6 6.52 -9.66 8.24
CA ARG A 6 6.78 -9.32 6.83
C ARG A 6 7.62 -10.37 6.10
N LEU A 7 8.64 -10.92 6.74
CA LEU A 7 9.47 -11.96 6.14
C LEU A 7 8.65 -13.22 5.84
N ARG A 8 7.81 -13.65 6.78
CA ARG A 8 6.93 -14.80 6.56
C ARG A 8 5.90 -14.55 5.47
N TYR A 9 5.32 -13.34 5.41
CA TYR A 9 4.45 -12.99 4.28
C TYR A 9 5.17 -13.11 2.94
N ARG A 10 6.39 -12.59 2.82
CA ARG A 10 7.18 -12.70 1.58
C ARG A 10 7.43 -14.15 1.19
N GLU A 11 7.85 -14.99 2.13
CA GLU A 11 8.08 -16.41 1.87
C GLU A 11 6.81 -17.12 1.39
N MET A 12 5.71 -16.94 2.14
CA MET A 12 4.45 -17.63 1.85
C MET A 12 3.75 -17.11 0.61
N MET A 13 3.92 -15.83 0.27
CA MET A 13 3.24 -15.14 -0.84
C MET A 13 4.17 -14.89 -2.04
N HIS A 14 5.18 -15.73 -2.23
CA HIS A 14 6.10 -15.68 -3.39
C HIS A 14 6.69 -14.27 -3.62
N ASN A 15 7.19 -13.65 -2.56
CA ASN A 15 7.69 -12.28 -2.52
C ASN A 15 6.71 -11.20 -3.00
N PHE A 16 5.41 -11.48 -2.94
CA PHE A 16 4.33 -10.66 -3.47
C PHE A 16 4.32 -10.52 -5.00
N ASP A 17 4.78 -11.55 -5.72
CA ASP A 17 4.67 -11.61 -7.18
C ASP A 17 3.19 -11.56 -7.61
N PRO A 18 2.74 -10.50 -8.32
CA PRO A 18 1.35 -10.35 -8.67
C PRO A 18 0.87 -11.41 -9.67
N GLU A 19 1.74 -11.88 -10.58
CA GLU A 19 1.39 -12.93 -11.55
C GLU A 19 1.03 -14.22 -10.82
N SER A 20 1.91 -14.71 -9.94
CA SER A 20 1.63 -15.91 -9.14
C SER A 20 0.40 -15.73 -8.24
N LEU A 21 0.31 -14.62 -7.50
CA LEU A 21 -0.78 -14.38 -6.56
C LEU A 21 -2.14 -14.25 -7.25
N SER A 22 -2.18 -13.76 -8.49
CA SER A 22 -3.44 -13.61 -9.24
C SER A 22 -4.10 -14.96 -9.55
N LEU A 23 -3.32 -16.04 -9.60
CA LEU A 23 -3.79 -17.39 -9.95
C LEU A 23 -4.32 -18.19 -8.76
N TRP A 24 -4.07 -17.71 -7.54
CA TRP A 24 -4.45 -18.43 -6.32
C TRP A 24 -5.97 -18.53 -6.14
N GLY A 25 -6.39 -19.64 -5.52
CA GLY A 25 -7.78 -19.99 -5.23
C GLY A 25 -7.97 -20.51 -3.80
N GLU A 26 -9.01 -21.31 -3.59
CA GLU A 26 -9.39 -21.79 -2.25
C GLU A 26 -8.29 -22.60 -1.57
N VAL A 27 -7.54 -23.39 -2.34
CA VAL A 27 -6.50 -24.29 -1.82
C VAL A 27 -5.39 -23.49 -1.14
N GLU A 28 -4.87 -22.47 -1.82
CA GLU A 28 -3.81 -21.60 -1.28
C GLU A 28 -4.32 -20.79 -0.09
N ILE A 29 -5.55 -20.26 -0.16
CA ILE A 29 -6.15 -19.51 0.95
C ILE A 29 -6.33 -20.39 2.18
N ALA A 30 -6.81 -21.63 2.01
CA ALA A 30 -6.97 -22.59 3.10
C ALA A 30 -5.63 -22.98 3.73
N ALA A 31 -4.58 -23.15 2.92
CA ALA A 31 -3.23 -23.41 3.41
C ALA A 31 -2.69 -22.23 4.25
N LEU A 32 -2.81 -20.99 3.75
CA LEU A 32 -2.40 -19.79 4.48
C LEU A 32 -3.20 -19.56 5.77
N MET A 33 -4.46 -19.99 5.82
CA MET A 33 -5.25 -19.95 7.06
C MET A 33 -4.70 -20.85 8.16
N GLN A 34 -3.82 -21.81 7.86
CA GLN A 34 -3.12 -22.62 8.84
C GLN A 34 -1.76 -22.04 9.25
N GLU A 35 -1.27 -20.99 8.59
CA GLU A 35 0.06 -20.44 8.82
C GLU A 35 0.10 -19.48 10.04
N PRO A 36 0.72 -19.85 11.18
CA PRO A 36 0.73 -19.03 12.38
C PRO A 36 1.64 -17.79 12.25
N GLY A 37 2.61 -17.83 11.34
CA GLY A 37 3.56 -16.75 11.10
C GLY A 37 2.94 -15.54 10.39
N ILE A 38 1.75 -15.66 9.79
CA ILE A 38 1.00 -14.54 9.20
C ILE A 38 -0.24 -14.17 10.02
N ILE A 39 -1.08 -13.24 9.53
CA ILE A 39 -2.38 -12.93 10.12
C ILE A 39 -3.42 -13.80 9.42
N ARG A 40 -3.99 -14.76 10.15
CA ARG A 40 -5.00 -15.71 9.67
C ARG A 40 -6.39 -15.07 9.61
N ASN A 41 -6.55 -14.13 8.68
CA ASN A 41 -7.83 -13.49 8.40
C ASN A 41 -8.19 -13.75 6.94
N ARG A 42 -9.22 -14.59 6.73
CA ARG A 42 -9.60 -15.07 5.41
C ARG A 42 -9.89 -13.95 4.40
N LEU A 43 -10.65 -12.93 4.81
CA LEU A 43 -10.97 -11.79 3.94
C LEU A 43 -9.72 -11.02 3.48
N LYS A 44 -8.71 -10.87 4.35
CA LYS A 44 -7.45 -10.21 3.98
C LYS A 44 -6.60 -11.05 3.03
N LEU A 45 -6.59 -12.36 3.20
CA LEU A 45 -5.87 -13.27 2.31
C LEU A 45 -6.52 -13.30 0.92
N GLU A 46 -7.85 -13.47 0.85
CA GLU A 46 -8.59 -13.41 -0.41
C GLU A 46 -8.43 -12.04 -1.11
N SER A 47 -8.30 -10.97 -0.32
CA SER A 47 -8.05 -9.62 -0.86
C SER A 47 -6.68 -9.47 -1.48
N THR A 48 -5.68 -10.24 -1.04
CA THR A 48 -4.35 -10.23 -1.64
C THR A 48 -4.42 -10.73 -3.09
N VAL A 49 -5.18 -11.80 -3.35
CA VAL A 49 -5.44 -12.33 -4.69
C VAL A 49 -6.21 -11.33 -5.55
N LYS A 50 -7.27 -10.73 -5.01
CA LYS A 50 -8.04 -9.69 -5.73
C LYS A 50 -7.18 -8.48 -6.08
N ASN A 51 -6.34 -8.03 -5.15
CA ASN A 51 -5.43 -6.90 -5.36
C ASN A 51 -4.35 -7.23 -6.37
N ALA A 52 -3.83 -8.46 -6.43
CA ALA A 52 -2.87 -8.89 -7.43
C ALA A 52 -3.46 -8.81 -8.85
N ARG A 53 -4.70 -9.30 -9.05
CA ARG A 53 -5.42 -9.16 -10.33
C ARG A 53 -5.64 -7.69 -10.71
N ALA A 54 -6.11 -6.88 -9.76
CA ALA A 54 -6.32 -5.44 -10.00
C ALA A 54 -5.02 -4.69 -10.30
N PHE A 55 -3.90 -5.10 -9.68
CA PHE A 55 -2.57 -4.55 -9.93
C PHE A 55 -2.11 -4.82 -11.37
N LEU A 56 -2.24 -6.05 -11.87
CA LEU A 56 -1.91 -6.40 -13.24
C LEU A 56 -2.73 -5.58 -14.25
N ASN A 57 -4.05 -5.45 -14.03
CA ASN A 57 -4.91 -4.62 -14.88
C ASN A 57 -4.46 -3.13 -14.90
N VAL A 58 -4.01 -2.62 -13.74
CA VAL A 58 -3.45 -1.26 -13.68
C VAL A 58 -2.15 -1.16 -14.47
N GLN A 59 -1.27 -2.16 -14.41
CA GLN A 59 -0.05 -2.17 -15.21
C GLN A 59 -0.36 -2.19 -16.71
N GLU A 60 -1.38 -2.92 -17.14
CA GLU A 60 -1.82 -2.91 -18.54
C GLU A 60 -2.34 -1.52 -18.99
N GLU A 61 -3.13 -0.84 -18.15
CA GLU A 61 -3.71 0.47 -18.50
C GLU A 61 -2.71 1.64 -18.38
N TYR A 62 -1.82 1.61 -17.38
CA TYR A 62 -0.90 2.72 -17.05
C TYR A 62 0.57 2.43 -17.36
N GLY A 63 0.88 1.27 -17.95
CA GLY A 63 2.25 0.78 -18.14
C GLY A 63 2.92 0.29 -16.85
N SER A 64 2.67 0.93 -15.70
CA SER A 64 3.13 0.45 -14.40
C SER A 64 2.25 0.93 -13.25
N PHE A 65 2.25 0.19 -12.14
CA PHE A 65 1.59 0.62 -10.91
C PHE A 65 2.27 1.83 -10.27
N ASP A 66 3.58 1.99 -10.46
CA ASP A 66 4.34 3.15 -9.98
C ASP A 66 3.83 4.44 -10.62
N GLN A 67 3.80 4.52 -11.96
CA GLN A 67 3.25 5.68 -12.68
C GLN A 67 1.79 5.98 -12.27
N TYR A 68 0.99 4.92 -12.10
CA TYR A 68 -0.40 5.05 -11.65
C TYR A 68 -0.53 5.68 -10.25
N ILE A 69 0.33 5.31 -9.30
CA ILE A 69 0.27 5.83 -7.93
C ILE A 69 0.91 7.22 -7.82
N TRP A 70 2.02 7.48 -8.53
CA TRP A 70 2.71 8.77 -8.46
C TRP A 70 1.94 9.92 -9.10
N ARG A 71 0.99 9.65 -10.01
CA ARG A 71 0.11 10.68 -10.56
C ARG A 71 -0.72 11.43 -9.50
N TYR A 72 -0.94 10.84 -8.32
CA TYR A 72 -1.70 11.48 -7.24
C TYR A 72 -0.95 12.64 -6.57
N VAL A 73 0.34 12.77 -6.85
CA VAL A 73 1.22 13.84 -6.35
C VAL A 73 2.03 14.46 -7.49
N ASP A 74 1.54 14.34 -8.72
CA ASP A 74 2.19 14.88 -9.92
C ASP A 74 3.67 14.46 -10.07
N GLY A 75 4.00 13.24 -9.63
CA GLY A 75 5.36 12.70 -9.68
C GLY A 75 6.33 13.29 -8.65
N VAL A 76 5.88 14.20 -7.77
CA VAL A 76 6.74 14.87 -6.78
C VAL A 76 6.17 14.66 -5.37
N PRO A 77 6.98 14.19 -4.40
CA PRO A 77 6.50 14.02 -3.03
C PRO A 77 5.91 15.30 -2.44
N VAL A 78 4.73 15.21 -1.81
CA VAL A 78 4.16 16.32 -1.04
C VAL A 78 5.00 16.53 0.23
N GLN A 79 5.56 17.72 0.37
CA GLN A 79 6.38 18.09 1.52
C GLN A 79 5.54 18.83 2.56
N ASN A 80 5.14 18.12 3.61
CA ASN A 80 4.45 18.73 4.75
C ASN A 80 5.46 19.31 5.76
N SER A 81 4.98 20.04 6.76
CA SER A 81 5.84 20.67 7.78
C SER A 81 5.16 20.68 9.15
N TRP A 82 4.62 19.52 9.53
CA TRP A 82 3.99 19.29 10.83
C TRP A 82 4.97 19.51 11.98
N GLN A 83 4.57 20.28 12.98
CA GLN A 83 5.42 20.52 14.16
C GLN A 83 5.39 19.30 15.08
N THR A 84 4.22 18.68 15.20
CA THR A 84 3.96 17.54 16.08
C THR A 84 3.24 16.42 15.34
N LEU A 85 3.30 15.19 15.88
CA LEU A 85 2.60 14.05 15.29
C LEU A 85 1.08 14.19 15.37
N GLN A 86 0.57 14.98 16.32
CA GLN A 86 -0.87 15.22 16.51
C GLN A 86 -1.48 16.03 15.35
N GLU A 87 -0.67 16.80 14.63
CA GLU A 87 -1.10 17.55 13.45
C GLU A 87 -1.22 16.67 12.20
N VAL A 88 -0.55 15.52 12.17
CA VAL A 88 -0.59 14.60 11.03
C VAL A 88 -2.00 14.01 10.91
N PRO A 89 -2.73 14.26 9.82
CA PRO A 89 -4.11 13.79 9.72
C PRO A 89 -4.19 12.28 9.55
N ALA A 90 -5.33 11.67 9.89
CA ALA A 90 -5.55 10.24 9.62
C ALA A 90 -5.81 9.94 8.12
N GLN A 91 -6.25 10.93 7.36
CA GLN A 91 -6.53 10.84 5.92
C GLN A 91 -6.50 12.24 5.28
N THR A 92 -6.27 12.30 3.98
CA THR A 92 -6.28 13.56 3.19
C THR A 92 -7.24 13.46 2.01
N PRO A 93 -7.63 14.59 1.38
CA PRO A 93 -8.43 14.57 0.16
C PRO A 93 -7.80 13.71 -0.96
N ILE A 94 -6.46 13.74 -1.11
CA ILE A 94 -5.73 12.92 -2.08
C ILE A 94 -5.89 11.42 -1.76
N ALA A 95 -5.74 11.03 -0.49
CA ALA A 95 -5.92 9.64 -0.07
C ALA A 95 -7.37 9.15 -0.25
N VAL A 96 -8.36 10.03 -0.07
CA VAL A 96 -9.78 9.73 -0.34
C VAL A 96 -10.01 9.49 -1.83
N ALA A 97 -9.43 10.33 -2.70
CA ALA A 97 -9.51 10.16 -4.15
C ALA A 97 -8.83 8.86 -4.59
N MET A 98 -7.62 8.57 -4.09
CA MET A 98 -6.90 7.32 -4.36
C MET A 98 -7.70 6.10 -3.90
N SER A 99 -8.25 6.12 -2.68
CA SER A 99 -9.09 5.05 -2.15
C SER A 99 -10.30 4.77 -3.04
N ARG A 100 -10.97 5.82 -3.51
CA ARG A 100 -12.13 5.69 -4.39
C ARG A 100 -11.75 5.05 -5.71
N ASP A 101 -10.64 5.46 -6.32
CA ASP A 101 -10.22 4.91 -7.61
C ASP A 101 -9.72 3.47 -7.51
N LEU A 102 -8.90 3.16 -6.51
CA LEU A 102 -8.47 1.79 -6.24
C LEU A 102 -9.66 0.84 -6.04
N LYS A 103 -10.69 1.27 -5.28
CA LYS A 103 -11.92 0.48 -5.11
C LYS A 103 -12.64 0.26 -6.44
N LYS A 104 -12.77 1.30 -7.28
CA LYS A 104 -13.38 1.18 -8.62
C LYS A 104 -12.62 0.17 -9.51
N ARG A 105 -11.31 0.07 -9.32
CA ARG A 105 -10.41 -0.85 -10.03
C ARG A 105 -10.37 -2.27 -9.45
N GLY A 106 -11.17 -2.56 -8.42
CA GLY A 106 -11.30 -3.90 -7.85
C GLY A 106 -10.35 -4.18 -6.67
N PHE A 107 -9.58 -3.20 -6.21
CA PHE A 107 -8.79 -3.37 -4.98
C PHE A 107 -9.70 -3.44 -3.75
N ASN A 108 -9.30 -4.24 -2.77
CA ASN A 108 -9.96 -4.43 -1.49
C ASN A 108 -9.01 -4.09 -0.33
N PHE A 109 -9.58 -3.72 0.83
CA PHE A 109 -8.86 -3.21 2.00
C PHE A 109 -8.01 -1.95 1.71
N VAL A 110 -8.52 -1.08 0.84
CA VAL A 110 -7.88 0.18 0.42
C VAL A 110 -8.71 1.40 0.87
N GLY A 111 -9.08 1.46 2.16
CA GLY A 111 -9.78 2.62 2.73
C GLY A 111 -8.90 3.88 2.74
N PRO A 112 -9.47 5.10 2.87
CA PRO A 112 -8.68 6.33 2.80
C PRO A 112 -7.55 6.42 3.83
N THR A 113 -7.76 5.97 5.07
CA THR A 113 -6.70 5.88 6.09
C THR A 113 -5.59 4.92 5.68
N ILE A 114 -5.93 3.79 5.05
CA ILE A 114 -4.93 2.82 4.55
C ILE A 114 -4.16 3.43 3.39
N CYS A 115 -4.84 4.13 2.49
CA CYS A 115 -4.19 4.82 1.37
C CYS A 115 -3.25 5.93 1.87
N TYR A 116 -3.65 6.69 2.88
CA TYR A 116 -2.77 7.73 3.43
C TYR A 116 -1.55 7.12 4.12
N ALA A 117 -1.73 6.07 4.93
CA ALA A 117 -0.61 5.33 5.52
C ALA A 117 0.31 4.72 4.46
N PHE A 118 -0.24 4.24 3.34
CA PHE A 118 0.54 3.77 2.19
C PHE A 118 1.33 4.92 1.56
N MET A 119 0.70 6.07 1.31
CA MET A 119 1.35 7.26 0.76
C MET A 119 2.55 7.72 1.61
N GLN A 120 2.40 7.70 2.94
CA GLN A 120 3.48 7.99 3.88
C GLN A 120 4.61 6.96 3.78
N ALA A 121 4.26 5.66 3.72
CA ALA A 121 5.24 4.57 3.72
C ALA A 121 6.07 4.49 2.44
N VAL A 122 5.48 4.84 1.29
CA VAL A 122 6.16 4.78 -0.02
C VAL A 122 6.73 6.12 -0.48
N GLY A 123 6.55 7.18 0.31
CA GLY A 123 7.18 8.48 0.07
C GLY A 123 6.43 9.41 -0.88
N LEU A 124 5.15 9.14 -1.18
CA LEU A 124 4.30 10.11 -1.89
C LEU A 124 4.07 11.38 -1.05
N VAL A 125 4.13 11.24 0.27
CA VAL A 125 4.11 12.37 1.20
C VAL A 125 5.27 12.23 2.20
N ASN A 126 5.93 13.34 2.50
CA ASN A 126 6.89 13.41 3.59
C ASN A 126 6.20 13.99 4.82
N ASP A 127 5.76 13.11 5.72
CA ASP A 127 5.10 13.45 6.98
C ASP A 127 6.03 13.35 8.20
N HIS A 128 7.34 13.25 7.98
CA HIS A 128 8.27 13.45 9.08
C HIS A 128 8.03 14.83 9.71
N VAL A 129 7.80 14.89 11.02
CA VAL A 129 7.70 16.18 11.73
C VAL A 129 9.00 16.97 11.55
N VAL A 130 8.92 18.30 11.58
CA VAL A 130 10.05 19.18 11.22
C VAL A 130 11.30 18.98 12.10
N THR A 131 11.13 18.47 13.32
CA THR A 131 12.21 18.14 14.26
C THR A 131 12.88 16.79 13.98
N CYS A 132 12.29 15.96 13.11
CA CYS A 132 12.88 14.68 12.71
C CYS A 132 14.08 14.92 11.78
N PHE A 133 15.22 14.29 12.08
CA PHE A 133 16.43 14.39 11.26
C PHE A 133 16.25 13.97 9.79
N ARG A 134 15.21 13.19 9.48
CA ARG A 134 14.88 12.76 8.11
C ARG A 134 14.08 13.81 7.32
N HIS A 135 13.37 14.73 7.97
CA HIS A 135 12.49 15.68 7.29
C HIS A 135 13.23 16.46 6.19
N ASN A 136 14.35 17.11 6.54
CA ASN A 136 15.15 17.86 5.58
C ASN A 136 15.91 16.95 4.60
N GLN A 137 16.31 15.74 4.99
CA GLN A 137 17.03 14.80 4.11
C GLN A 137 16.17 14.28 2.95
N LEU A 138 14.85 14.26 3.13
CA LEU A 138 13.87 13.81 2.14
C LEU A 138 13.26 14.99 1.36
N LYS A 139 13.51 16.22 1.79
CA LYS A 139 13.09 17.45 1.08
C LYS A 139 13.98 17.64 -0.15
N GLY A 140 13.52 17.15 -1.31
CA GLY A 140 14.22 17.27 -2.59
C GLY A 140 14.73 15.96 -3.19
N ARG A 141 14.30 14.81 -2.69
CA ARG A 141 14.46 13.54 -3.41
C ARG A 141 13.28 13.38 -4.38
N THR A 142 13.55 13.52 -5.68
CA THR A 142 12.73 12.99 -6.78
C THR A 142 13.15 11.56 -7.04
#